data_AF-A0A7K0Y9S4-F1
#
_entry.id   AF-A0A7K0Y9S4-F1
#
_cell.length_a   1.000
_cell.length_b   1.000
_cell.length_c   1.000
_cell.angle_alpha   90.00
_cell.angle_beta   90.00
_cell.angle_gamma   90.00
#
_symmetry.space_group_name_H-M   'P 1'
#
loop_
_entity.id
_entity.type
_entity.pdbx_description
1 polymer ?
#
loop_
_entity_poly.entity_id
_entity_poly.type
_entity_poly.pdbx_seq_one_letter_code
_entity_poly.pdbx_strand_id
1 'polypeptide(L)'
;MKRIVSLFSALALLFGLTGCTVPTDPYVATVKSVVAKTVFTPTGDMASGCIGMYLLCSQPLYEPSFQASSSTETAAVCRDFVALGKELGSVAYSTYGYSAYKLPQNTAEVTDLCGQALGVKLTGSDGSNFYQGVVLYDDGKADGWGKIYALSRGNSVNPDDFQLVISFSRDLNRVGWIDYGTEKPKALTQKDLDSQG
;
A
#
# COMPACT_ATOMS: atom_id res chain seq x y z
N MET A 1 72.88 6.59 -4.25
CA MET A 1 72.05 5.63 -5.00
C MET A 1 70.60 5.74 -4.52
N LYS A 2 69.67 5.92 -5.47
CA LYS A 2 68.22 5.61 -5.45
C LYS A 2 67.24 6.33 -4.49
N ARG A 3 66.45 7.24 -5.11
CA ARG A 3 64.97 7.45 -5.09
C ARG A 3 64.29 7.73 -3.72
N ILE A 4 63.77 8.94 -3.43
CA ILE A 4 62.45 9.51 -3.82
C ILE A 4 61.30 8.52 -3.62
N VAL A 5 60.34 8.78 -2.70
CA VAL A 5 58.91 9.12 -2.98
C VAL A 5 58.21 9.59 -1.69
N SER A 6 57.61 10.77 -1.83
CA SER A 6 56.53 11.47 -1.13
C SER A 6 55.56 10.75 -0.17
N LEU A 7 55.11 11.55 0.82
CA LEU A 7 53.75 11.79 1.34
C LEU A 7 52.68 10.69 1.13
N PHE A 8 51.87 10.42 2.17
CA PHE A 8 50.45 10.83 2.23
C PHE A 8 49.77 10.26 3.49
N SER A 9 48.92 11.09 4.10
CA SER A 9 48.02 10.81 5.21
C SER A 9 47.35 9.43 5.17
N ALA A 10 47.41 8.70 6.28
CA ALA A 10 46.49 7.61 6.59
C ALA A 10 45.76 7.90 7.91
N LEU A 11 45.10 9.07 7.98
CA LEU A 11 44.06 9.37 8.94
C LEU A 11 42.76 9.58 8.15
N ALA A 12 42.14 8.50 7.69
CA ALA A 12 40.77 8.50 7.19
C ALA A 12 40.28 7.05 7.02
N LEU A 13 39.00 6.84 7.35
CA LEU A 13 38.18 5.67 6.98
C LEU A 13 38.25 4.45 7.91
N LEU A 14 38.08 4.71 9.21
CA LEU A 14 37.29 3.83 10.08
C LEU A 14 35.93 4.49 10.38
N PHE A 15 35.24 4.99 9.34
CA PHE A 15 33.78 5.01 9.39
C PHE A 15 33.34 3.60 9.06
N GLY A 16 33.33 2.77 10.11
CA GLY A 16 32.68 1.48 10.05
C GLY A 16 31.32 1.65 9.39
N LEU A 17 31.08 0.80 8.41
CA LEU A 17 29.79 0.55 7.79
C LEU A 17 28.80 0.18 8.90
N THR A 18 28.25 1.17 9.61
CA THR A 18 26.96 1.00 10.25
C THR A 18 25.99 0.94 9.08
N GLY A 19 25.79 -0.26 8.55
CA GLY A 19 24.65 -0.54 7.70
C GLY A 19 23.45 0.08 8.41
N CYS A 20 22.84 1.07 7.74
CA CYS A 20 21.70 1.81 8.25
C CYS A 20 20.54 0.83 8.45
N THR A 21 20.55 0.11 9.57
CA THR A 21 19.34 -0.47 10.12
C THR A 21 18.59 0.72 10.69
N VAL A 22 17.83 1.38 9.81
CA VAL A 22 16.83 2.36 10.25
C VAL A 22 16.03 1.64 11.33
N PRO A 23 15.95 2.17 12.57
CA PRO A 23 15.06 1.61 13.57
C PRO A 23 13.70 1.46 12.90
N THR A 24 13.21 0.22 12.74
CA THR A 24 11.89 0.00 12.16
C THR A 24 10.91 0.77 13.02
N ASP A 25 10.31 1.82 12.46
CA ASP A 25 9.36 2.67 13.16
C ASP A 25 8.32 1.76 13.84
N PRO A 26 8.05 1.92 15.15
CA PRO A 26 7.09 1.09 15.86
C PRO A 26 5.74 0.96 15.15
N TYR A 27 5.37 1.97 14.35
CA TYR A 27 4.16 1.92 13.55
C TYR A 27 4.17 0.82 12.48
N VAL A 28 5.33 0.52 11.88
CA VAL A 28 5.50 -0.62 10.96
C VAL A 28 5.17 -1.94 11.67
N ALA A 29 5.56 -2.08 12.94
CA ALA A 29 5.24 -3.26 13.74
C ALA A 29 3.73 -3.32 14.05
N THR A 30 3.08 -2.18 14.33
CA THR A 30 1.63 -2.09 14.49
C THR A 30 0.92 -2.60 13.23
N VAL A 31 1.25 -2.07 12.06
CA VAL A 31 0.64 -2.50 10.78
C VAL A 31 0.84 -4.00 10.57
N LYS A 32 2.06 -4.52 10.73
CA LYS A 32 2.33 -5.96 10.60
C LYS A 32 1.53 -6.80 11.59
N SER A 33 1.34 -6.33 12.82
CA SER A 33 0.58 -7.06 13.85
C SER A 33 -0.91 -7.12 13.55
N VAL A 34 -1.48 -6.07 12.96
CA VAL A 34 -2.88 -6.05 12.53
C VAL A 34 -3.06 -6.98 11.33
N VAL A 35 -2.17 -6.89 10.34
CA VAL A 35 -2.25 -7.76 9.15
C VAL A 35 -2.05 -9.24 9.50
N ALA A 36 -1.24 -9.56 10.51
CA ALA A 36 -1.05 -10.95 10.97
C ALA A 36 -2.33 -11.64 11.50
N LYS A 37 -3.41 -10.89 11.74
CA LYS A 37 -4.73 -11.42 12.15
C LYS A 37 -5.61 -11.80 10.94
N THR A 38 -5.12 -11.60 9.72
CA THR A 38 -5.89 -11.71 8.47
C THR A 38 -5.39 -12.86 7.60
N VAL A 39 -6.06 -13.09 6.46
CA VAL A 39 -5.59 -14.00 5.40
C VAL A 39 -4.30 -13.55 4.69
N PHE A 40 -3.84 -12.31 4.90
CA PHE A 40 -2.68 -11.79 4.20
C PHE A 40 -1.36 -12.20 4.88
N THR A 41 -0.39 -12.57 4.06
CA THR A 41 0.97 -12.94 4.48
C THR A 41 1.97 -11.90 3.96
N PRO A 42 3.02 -11.53 4.72
CA PRO A 42 4.03 -10.60 4.24
C PRO A 42 4.78 -11.17 3.03
N THR A 43 4.99 -10.36 1.98
CA THR A 43 5.84 -10.77 0.83
C THR A 43 7.34 -10.65 1.16
N GLY A 44 7.68 -9.85 2.18
CA GLY A 44 9.05 -9.44 2.49
C GLY A 44 9.43 -8.12 1.83
N ASP A 45 8.61 -7.62 0.90
CA ASP A 45 8.84 -6.32 0.26
C ASP A 45 8.42 -5.19 1.20
N MET A 46 9.30 -4.19 1.28
CA MET A 46 9.04 -2.95 1.99
C MET A 46 9.76 -1.85 1.22
N ALA A 47 9.03 -1.16 0.35
CA ALA A 47 9.57 0.07 -0.20
C ALA A 47 9.61 1.11 0.93
N SER A 48 10.74 1.79 1.07
CA SER A 48 10.85 2.97 1.93
C SER A 48 11.49 4.07 1.13
N GLY A 49 10.74 5.15 0.91
CA GLY A 49 11.25 6.34 0.21
C GLY A 49 11.67 7.41 1.22
N CYS A 50 12.71 8.18 0.91
CA CYS A 50 13.17 9.33 1.69
C CYS A 50 13.23 10.59 0.83
N ILE A 51 12.80 11.73 1.39
CA ILE A 51 13.08 13.06 0.80
C ILE A 51 14.20 13.69 1.63
N GLY A 52 15.37 13.90 1.01
CA GLY A 52 16.55 14.55 1.60
C GLY A 52 17.83 13.73 1.51
N MET A 53 18.95 14.36 1.12
CA MET A 53 20.29 13.74 1.02
C MET A 53 20.98 13.49 2.38
N TYR A 54 20.22 13.29 3.45
CA TYR A 54 20.78 13.13 4.79
C TYR A 54 20.49 11.73 5.33
N LEU A 55 21.52 11.13 5.94
CA LEU A 55 21.59 9.79 6.53
C LEU A 55 20.48 9.43 7.55
N LEU A 56 19.54 10.34 7.82
CA LEU A 56 18.41 10.19 8.73
C LEU A 56 17.14 10.68 8.02
N CYS A 57 16.24 9.74 7.74
CA CYS A 57 14.96 10.02 7.12
C CYS A 57 13.98 10.43 8.23
N SER A 58 13.71 11.73 8.38
CA SER A 58 12.86 12.23 9.47
C SER A 58 11.38 11.86 9.29
N GLN A 59 10.92 11.67 8.05
CA GLN A 59 9.53 11.35 7.71
C GLN A 59 9.47 10.35 6.53
N PRO A 60 9.81 9.07 6.78
CA PRO A 60 9.75 8.02 5.77
C PRO A 60 8.32 7.75 5.30
N LEU A 61 8.18 7.29 4.05
CA LEU A 61 6.98 6.67 3.51
C LEU A 61 7.28 5.19 3.50
N TYR A 62 6.44 4.40 4.16
CA TYR A 62 6.54 2.96 4.22
C TYR A 62 5.49 2.34 3.33
N GLU A 63 5.87 1.33 2.56
CA GLU A 63 4.95 0.58 1.70
C GLU A 63 5.25 -0.93 1.83
N PRO A 64 4.94 -1.55 2.99
CA PRO A 64 4.93 -3.00 3.10
C PRO A 64 3.86 -3.62 2.19
N SER A 65 4.24 -4.73 1.57
CA SER A 65 3.36 -5.53 0.73
C SER A 65 3.00 -6.87 1.38
N PHE A 66 1.77 -7.29 1.14
CA PHE A 66 1.22 -8.54 1.63
C PHE A 66 0.42 -9.24 0.53
N GLN A 67 0.26 -10.54 0.66
CA GLN A 67 -0.43 -11.36 -0.33
C GLN A 67 -1.36 -12.39 0.32
N ALA A 68 -2.46 -12.70 -0.36
CA ALA A 68 -3.28 -13.88 -0.08
C ALA A 68 -3.37 -14.73 -1.35
N SER A 69 -3.37 -16.06 -1.18
CA SER A 69 -3.42 -17.00 -2.31
C SER A 69 -4.69 -16.79 -3.13
N SER A 70 -4.59 -16.96 -4.45
CA SER A 70 -5.72 -17.05 -5.38
C SER A 70 -6.80 -18.06 -5.01
N SER A 71 -6.46 -19.08 -4.19
CA SER A 71 -7.40 -20.06 -3.65
C SER A 71 -8.24 -19.55 -2.46
N THR A 72 -7.89 -18.40 -1.89
CA THR A 72 -8.63 -17.76 -0.79
C THR A 72 -9.96 -17.22 -1.31
N GLU A 73 -11.04 -17.45 -0.58
CA GLU A 73 -12.35 -16.90 -0.94
C GLU A 73 -12.30 -15.36 -0.97
N THR A 74 -12.72 -14.74 -2.08
CA THR A 74 -12.76 -13.27 -2.22
C THR A 74 -13.52 -12.60 -1.08
N ALA A 75 -14.60 -13.22 -0.59
CA ALA A 75 -15.37 -12.71 0.54
C ALA A 75 -14.53 -12.64 1.83
N ALA A 76 -13.65 -13.63 2.07
CA ALA A 76 -12.75 -13.62 3.21
C ALA A 76 -11.68 -12.53 3.08
N VAL A 77 -11.07 -12.38 1.90
CA VAL A 77 -10.10 -11.32 1.60
C VAL A 77 -10.72 -9.94 1.83
N CYS A 78 -11.92 -9.69 1.29
CA CYS A 78 -12.60 -8.41 1.41
C CYS A 78 -13.07 -8.10 2.82
N ARG A 79 -13.56 -9.09 3.56
CA ARG A 79 -13.92 -8.91 4.97
C ARG A 79 -12.70 -8.50 5.78
N ASP A 80 -11.59 -9.21 5.62
CA ASP A 80 -10.36 -8.96 6.36
C ASP A 80 -9.72 -7.61 5.97
N PHE A 81 -9.73 -7.25 4.69
CA PHE A 81 -9.26 -5.94 4.19
C PHE A 81 -10.05 -4.76 4.78
N VAL A 82 -11.37 -4.88 4.84
CA VAL A 82 -12.21 -3.82 5.42
C VAL A 82 -12.05 -3.77 6.93
N ALA A 83 -11.94 -4.92 7.60
CA ALA A 83 -11.73 -5.00 9.04
C ALA A 83 -10.37 -4.41 9.45
N LEU A 84 -9.28 -4.75 8.76
CA LEU A 84 -7.95 -4.21 9.05
C LEU A 84 -7.91 -2.70 8.80
N GLY A 85 -8.55 -2.21 7.73
CA GLY A 85 -8.61 -0.79 7.44
C GLY A 85 -9.32 -0.03 8.56
N LYS A 86 -10.45 -0.55 9.05
CA LYS A 86 -11.18 0.04 10.17
C LYS A 86 -10.37 0.02 11.47
N GLU A 87 -9.64 -1.06 11.75
CA GLU A 87 -8.76 -1.16 12.92
C GLU A 87 -7.60 -0.15 12.85
N LEU A 88 -7.07 0.11 11.65
CA LEU A 88 -5.98 1.05 11.40
C LEU A 88 -6.45 2.48 11.09
N GLY A 89 -7.75 2.77 11.20
CA GLY A 89 -8.27 4.14 11.18
C GLY A 89 -8.80 4.65 9.84
N SER A 90 -9.05 3.79 8.84
CA SER A 90 -9.58 4.25 7.55
C SER A 90 -10.88 5.07 7.69
N VAL A 91 -10.96 6.15 6.92
CA VAL A 91 -12.05 7.14 6.94
C VAL A 91 -12.77 7.27 5.60
N ALA A 92 -12.18 6.74 4.52
CA ALA A 92 -12.77 6.76 3.19
C ALA A 92 -12.40 5.51 2.38
N TYR A 93 -13.12 5.29 1.28
CA TYR A 93 -12.91 4.17 0.36
C TYR A 93 -13.20 4.57 -1.09
N SER A 94 -12.60 3.86 -2.05
CA SER A 94 -12.86 3.99 -3.48
C SER A 94 -12.60 2.66 -4.21
N THR A 95 -12.94 2.62 -5.50
CA THR A 95 -12.30 1.70 -6.44
C THR A 95 -11.08 2.39 -7.08
N TYR A 96 -10.11 1.60 -7.53
CA TYR A 96 -8.84 2.13 -8.06
C TYR A 96 -9.09 3.09 -9.24
N GLY A 97 -8.51 4.30 -9.17
CA GLY A 97 -8.65 5.34 -10.20
C GLY A 97 -9.91 6.21 -10.10
N TYR A 98 -10.77 6.01 -9.10
CA TYR A 98 -11.98 6.80 -8.89
C TYR A 98 -11.90 7.60 -7.57
N SER A 99 -12.68 8.69 -7.49
CA SER A 99 -12.76 9.50 -6.28
C SER A 99 -13.30 8.70 -5.09
N ALA A 100 -12.83 9.04 -3.90
CA ALA A 100 -13.19 8.40 -2.66
C ALA A 100 -14.53 8.89 -2.10
N TYR A 101 -15.12 8.06 -1.25
CA TYR A 101 -16.31 8.39 -0.50
C TYR A 101 -16.11 8.05 0.97
N LYS A 102 -16.83 8.76 1.84
CA LYS A 102 -16.69 8.60 3.28
C LYS A 102 -17.01 7.16 3.69
N LEU A 103 -16.17 6.56 4.52
CA LEU A 103 -16.37 5.23 5.04
C LEU A 103 -17.62 5.21 5.95
N PRO A 104 -18.61 4.34 5.67
CA PRO A 104 -19.79 4.19 6.51
C PRO A 104 -19.46 3.52 7.85
N GLN A 105 -20.28 3.76 8.87
CA GLN A 105 -20.16 3.08 10.16
C GLN A 105 -20.35 1.56 10.05
N ASN A 106 -21.36 1.16 9.26
CA ASN A 106 -21.57 -0.21 8.84
C ASN A 106 -20.82 -0.44 7.52
N THR A 107 -19.79 -1.28 7.58
CA THR A 107 -18.88 -1.51 6.47
C THR A 107 -19.31 -2.63 5.53
N ALA A 108 -20.50 -3.22 5.74
CA ALA A 108 -21.03 -4.28 4.86
C ALA A 108 -21.06 -3.86 3.38
N GLU A 109 -21.50 -2.62 3.09
CA GLU A 109 -21.53 -2.12 1.71
C GLU A 109 -20.13 -2.00 1.07
N VAL A 110 -19.10 -1.77 1.89
CA VAL A 110 -17.71 -1.67 1.42
C VAL A 110 -17.15 -3.07 1.15
N THR A 111 -17.48 -4.04 2.00
CA THR A 111 -17.14 -5.45 1.80
C THR A 111 -17.82 -6.00 0.54
N ASP A 112 -19.10 -5.67 0.31
CA ASP A 112 -19.84 -6.08 -0.88
C ASP A 112 -19.25 -5.46 -2.15
N LEU A 113 -18.92 -4.16 -2.14
CA LEU A 113 -18.22 -3.49 -3.23
C LEU A 113 -16.90 -4.20 -3.55
N CYS A 114 -16.10 -4.50 -2.52
CA CYS A 114 -14.84 -5.22 -2.68
C CYS A 114 -15.04 -6.60 -3.34
N GLY A 115 -16.05 -7.34 -2.88
CA GLY A 115 -16.39 -8.65 -3.45
C GLY A 115 -16.76 -8.56 -4.94
N GLN A 116 -17.52 -7.53 -5.32
CA GLN A 116 -17.88 -7.28 -6.72
C GLN A 116 -16.66 -6.89 -7.57
N ALA A 117 -15.84 -5.97 -7.07
CA ALA A 117 -14.70 -5.42 -7.81
C ALA A 117 -13.59 -6.47 -8.05
N LEU A 118 -13.29 -7.33 -7.07
CA LEU A 118 -12.23 -8.35 -7.14
C LEU A 118 -12.75 -9.74 -7.54
N GLY A 119 -14.05 -9.96 -7.47
CA GLY A 119 -14.69 -11.23 -7.82
C GLY A 119 -15.03 -11.36 -9.30
N VAL A 120 -15.19 -10.24 -10.00
CA VAL A 120 -15.55 -10.22 -11.42
C VAL A 120 -14.31 -9.94 -12.26
N LYS A 121 -13.96 -10.91 -13.12
CA LYS A 121 -12.92 -10.73 -14.12
C LYS A 121 -13.47 -9.94 -15.30
N LEU A 122 -12.84 -8.82 -15.60
CA LEU A 122 -13.14 -7.93 -16.71
C LEU A 122 -12.06 -8.05 -17.78
N THR A 123 -12.36 -7.57 -18.98
CA THR A 123 -11.42 -7.51 -20.11
C THR A 123 -11.08 -6.05 -20.37
N GLY A 124 -9.80 -5.70 -20.25
CA GLY A 124 -9.28 -4.37 -20.57
C GLY A 124 -9.30 -4.08 -22.08
N SER A 125 -9.09 -2.81 -22.44
CA SER A 125 -9.06 -2.37 -23.85
C SER A 125 -7.94 -3.01 -24.67
N ASP A 126 -6.89 -3.50 -24.01
CA ASP A 126 -5.76 -4.24 -24.59
C ASP A 126 -6.01 -5.76 -24.64
N GLY A 127 -7.18 -6.23 -24.23
CA GLY A 127 -7.55 -7.65 -24.15
C GLY A 127 -7.01 -8.37 -22.92
N SER A 128 -6.32 -7.68 -22.00
CA SER A 128 -5.83 -8.27 -20.76
C SER A 128 -6.95 -8.53 -19.75
N ASN A 129 -6.75 -9.54 -18.90
CA ASN A 129 -7.65 -9.75 -17.76
C ASN A 129 -7.41 -8.65 -16.71
N PHE A 130 -8.49 -8.08 -16.21
CA PHE A 130 -8.46 -7.01 -15.22
C PHE A 130 -9.45 -7.33 -14.09
N TYR A 131 -9.03 -7.13 -12.85
CA TYR A 131 -9.91 -7.07 -11.69
C TYR A 131 -9.82 -5.66 -11.12
N GLN A 132 -10.96 -5.07 -10.78
CA GLN A 132 -10.95 -3.71 -10.28
C GLN A 132 -10.47 -3.69 -8.82
N GLY A 133 -9.36 -2.98 -8.58
CA GLY A 133 -8.83 -2.79 -7.23
C GLY A 133 -9.74 -1.94 -6.36
N VAL A 134 -9.58 -2.06 -5.04
CA VAL A 134 -10.27 -1.26 -4.03
C VAL A 134 -9.25 -0.57 -3.15
N VAL A 135 -9.53 0.67 -2.77
CA VAL A 135 -8.63 1.48 -1.96
C VAL A 135 -9.35 1.96 -0.71
N LEU A 136 -8.69 1.87 0.45
CA LEU A 136 -9.10 2.57 1.67
C LEU A 136 -8.13 3.72 1.94
N TYR A 137 -8.60 4.75 2.64
CA TYR A 137 -7.81 5.95 2.92
C TYR A 137 -7.95 6.35 4.38
N ASP A 138 -6.89 6.91 4.94
CA ASP A 138 -6.85 7.60 6.23
C ASP A 138 -6.15 8.94 6.07
N ASP A 139 -6.74 10.02 6.59
CA ASP A 139 -6.18 11.37 6.58
C ASP A 139 -5.22 11.65 7.75
N GLY A 140 -5.03 10.68 8.64
CA GLY A 140 -4.09 10.74 9.76
C GLY A 140 -4.50 11.66 10.90
N LYS A 141 -5.74 12.19 10.90
CA LYS A 141 -6.21 13.05 11.99
C LYS A 141 -6.27 12.35 13.35
N ALA A 142 -6.44 11.03 13.36
CA ALA A 142 -6.58 10.26 14.58
C ALA A 142 -5.23 9.93 15.26
N ASP A 143 -4.21 9.56 14.47
CA ASP A 143 -2.95 9.02 15.00
C ASP A 143 -1.68 9.67 14.42
N GLY A 144 -1.83 10.68 13.56
CA GLY A 144 -0.72 11.39 12.91
C GLY A 144 -0.11 10.68 11.71
N TRP A 145 -0.74 9.60 11.22
CA TRP A 145 -0.27 8.84 10.05
C TRP A 145 -1.30 8.87 8.94
N GLY A 146 -0.97 9.48 7.81
CA GLY A 146 -1.74 9.30 6.58
C GLY A 146 -1.54 7.89 6.05
N LYS A 147 -2.58 7.27 5.50
CA LYS A 147 -2.52 5.88 5.02
C LYS A 147 -3.35 5.68 3.75
N ILE A 148 -2.83 4.86 2.85
CA ILE A 148 -3.55 4.31 1.69
C ILE A 148 -3.40 2.80 1.73
N TYR A 149 -4.52 2.10 1.60
CA TYR A 149 -4.56 0.64 1.55
C TYR A 149 -5.05 0.24 0.17
N ALA A 150 -4.17 -0.24 -0.69
CA ALA A 150 -4.50 -0.67 -2.04
C ALA A 150 -4.62 -2.19 -2.07
N LEU A 151 -5.84 -2.68 -2.34
CA LEU A 151 -6.10 -4.10 -2.58
C LEU A 151 -6.35 -4.33 -4.06
N SER A 152 -5.59 -5.23 -4.65
CA SER A 152 -5.78 -5.68 -6.03
C SER A 152 -5.83 -7.21 -6.09
N ARG A 153 -6.29 -7.72 -7.24
CA ARG A 153 -6.18 -9.13 -7.61
C ARG A 153 -5.48 -9.21 -8.95
N GLY A 154 -4.43 -10.02 -8.98
CA GLY A 154 -3.54 -10.15 -10.12
C GLY A 154 -2.50 -9.06 -10.21
N ASN A 155 -1.28 -9.46 -10.56
CA ASN A 155 -0.21 -8.57 -11.02
C ASN A 155 0.60 -9.21 -12.16
N SER A 156 1.66 -8.54 -12.60
CA SER A 156 2.54 -9.03 -13.67
C SER A 156 3.31 -10.32 -13.37
N VAL A 157 3.35 -10.76 -12.10
CA VAL A 157 4.08 -11.93 -11.62
C VAL A 157 3.13 -13.10 -11.34
N ASN A 158 2.07 -12.84 -10.57
CA ASN A 158 1.02 -13.78 -10.19
C ASN A 158 -0.35 -13.18 -10.59
N PRO A 159 -0.95 -13.62 -11.71
CA PRO A 159 -2.13 -12.97 -12.29
C PRO A 159 -3.43 -13.19 -11.51
N ASP A 160 -3.45 -14.07 -10.50
CA ASP A 160 -4.67 -14.41 -9.76
C ASP A 160 -4.58 -14.22 -8.23
N ASP A 161 -3.38 -13.96 -7.69
CA ASP A 161 -3.20 -13.73 -6.25
C ASP A 161 -3.73 -12.36 -5.83
N PHE A 162 -4.15 -12.25 -4.58
CA PHE A 162 -4.56 -10.97 -4.00
C PHE A 162 -3.34 -10.25 -3.43
N GLN A 163 -3.24 -8.95 -3.69
CA GLN A 163 -2.13 -8.13 -3.23
C GLN A 163 -2.64 -6.93 -2.45
N LEU A 164 -2.07 -6.74 -1.27
CA LEU A 164 -2.34 -5.63 -0.39
C LEU A 164 -1.05 -4.83 -0.21
N VAL A 165 -1.09 -3.57 -0.60
CA VAL A 165 -0.04 -2.59 -0.28
C VAL A 165 -0.62 -1.57 0.69
N ILE A 166 0.09 -1.32 1.79
CA ILE A 166 -0.30 -0.30 2.77
C ILE A 166 0.77 0.79 2.76
N SER A 167 0.48 1.92 2.15
CA SER A 167 1.38 3.08 2.10
C SER A 167 1.07 4.03 3.26
N PHE A 168 2.03 4.35 4.11
CA PHE A 168 1.81 5.25 5.25
C PHE A 168 3.01 6.14 5.59
N SER A 169 2.73 7.37 6.02
CA SER A 169 3.73 8.35 6.44
C SER A 169 3.15 9.38 7.42
N ARG A 170 4.03 9.98 8.24
CA ARG A 170 3.72 11.19 9.00
C ARG A 170 3.75 12.45 8.13
N ASP A 171 4.42 12.40 6.97
CA ASP A 171 4.33 13.47 5.98
C ASP A 171 3.16 13.19 5.04
N LEU A 172 2.04 13.86 5.29
CA LEU A 172 0.80 13.67 4.53
C LEU A 172 0.96 14.05 3.05
N ASN A 173 1.93 14.89 2.70
CA ASN A 173 2.21 15.24 1.30
C ASN A 173 2.78 14.05 0.51
N ARG A 174 3.33 13.04 1.21
CA ARG A 174 3.91 11.84 0.59
C ARG A 174 2.90 10.73 0.40
N VAL A 175 1.88 10.67 1.25
CA VAL A 175 0.77 9.72 1.10
C VAL A 175 -0.23 10.27 0.08
N GLY A 176 -0.43 11.59 0.06
CA GLY A 176 -1.38 12.26 -0.81
C GLY A 176 -2.66 12.66 -0.07
N TRP A 177 -3.49 13.48 -0.73
CA TRP A 177 -4.79 13.88 -0.21
C TRP A 177 -5.89 12.91 -0.63
N ILE A 178 -6.98 12.90 0.12
CA ILE A 178 -8.19 12.15 -0.24
C ILE A 178 -9.03 13.02 -1.18
N ASP A 179 -9.14 12.60 -2.44
CA ASP A 179 -10.05 13.22 -3.41
C ASP A 179 -11.47 12.70 -3.21
N TYR A 180 -12.34 13.50 -2.58
CA TYR A 180 -13.71 13.09 -2.28
C TYR A 180 -14.67 13.38 -3.44
N GLY A 181 -15.38 12.34 -3.89
CA GLY A 181 -16.47 12.43 -4.83
C GLY A 181 -17.83 12.65 -4.17
N THR A 182 -18.83 13.03 -4.97
CA THR A 182 -20.22 13.20 -4.53
C THR A 182 -21.01 11.89 -4.55
N GLU A 183 -20.57 10.91 -5.34
CA GLU A 183 -21.26 9.63 -5.53
C GLU A 183 -20.58 8.49 -4.76
N LYS A 184 -21.38 7.50 -4.36
CA LYS A 184 -20.87 6.26 -3.78
C LYS A 184 -20.10 5.47 -4.85
N PRO A 185 -18.90 4.92 -4.51
CA PRO A 185 -18.14 4.07 -5.41
C PRO A 185 -18.95 2.82 -5.79
N LYS A 186 -18.79 2.39 -7.04
CA LYS A 186 -19.43 1.20 -7.61
C LYS A 186 -18.38 0.38 -8.35
N ALA A 187 -18.58 -0.94 -8.36
CA ALA A 187 -17.77 -1.81 -9.20
C ALA A 187 -18.16 -1.62 -10.67
N LEU A 188 -17.16 -1.58 -11.54
CA LEU A 188 -17.37 -1.53 -12.98
C LEU A 188 -17.95 -2.85 -13.48
N THR A 189 -18.85 -2.73 -14.44
CA THR A 189 -19.25 -3.84 -15.30
C THR A 189 -18.42 -3.83 -16.59
N GLN A 190 -18.43 -4.93 -17.34
CA GLN A 190 -17.80 -4.95 -18.66
C GLN A 190 -18.38 -3.86 -19.58
N LYS A 191 -19.70 -3.61 -19.49
CA LYS A 191 -20.36 -2.55 -20.26
C LYS A 191 -19.82 -1.16 -19.91
N ASP A 192 -19.53 -0.90 -18.63
CA ASP A 192 -18.96 0.38 -18.21
C ASP A 192 -17.56 0.57 -18.80
N LEU A 193 -16.73 -0.47 -18.81
CA LEU A 193 -15.41 -0.46 -19.46
C LEU A 193 -15.50 -0.28 -20.98
N ASP A 194 -16.37 -1.04 -21.65
CA ASP A 194 -16.56 -0.97 -23.10
C ASP A 194 -17.04 0.41 -23.55
N SER A 195 -17.73 1.16 -22.68
CA SER A 195 -18.21 2.51 -22.97
C SER A 195 -17.14 3.61 -22.83
N GLN A 196 -15.98 3.26 -22.25
CA GLN A 196 -14.85 4.18 -22.04
C GLN A 196 -13.78 4.10 -23.15
N GLY A 197 -13.83 3.06 -24.00
CA GLY A 197 -12.93 2.85 -25.15
C GLY A 197 -13.53 3.28 -26.48
#